data_AF-W9CRW1-F1
#
_entry.id   AF-W9CRW1-F1
#
_cell.length_a   1.000
_cell.length_b   1.000
_cell.length_c   1.000
_cell.angle_alpha   90.00
_cell.angle_beta   90.00
_cell.angle_gamma   90.00
#
_symmetry.space_group_name_H-M   'P 1'
#
loop_
_entity.id
_entity.type
_entity.pdbx_description
1 polymer ?
#
loop_
_entity_poly.entity_id
_entity_poly.type
_entity_poly.pdbx_seq_one_letter_code
_entity_poly.pdbx_strand_id
1 'polypeptide(L)'
;MPTPFDILIIGGGPAGLSTASSIVRQSHPTLIIDSGKYCNDNRYMHTIPTWDHAPAGDFRAAARKDFDRYNTVQFEDREVSTVKKIESGSFQVTCTNGMIFEGHKFVLATGVVDVLPMIEGYAECWAMGIFHCLYCHGWEERDVLSSGILAEGEIANVIISLHVARQALRLSRKTTIYKLGNQQLAYIKLTREPRTAVLKR
;
A
#
# COMPACT_ATOMS: atom_id res chain seq x y z
N MET A 1 -10.64 -10.06 27.14
CA MET A 1 -10.51 -8.69 27.70
C MET A 1 -11.90 -8.12 27.92
N PRO A 2 -12.08 -7.15 28.83
CA PRO A 2 -13.38 -6.51 29.02
C PRO A 2 -13.79 -5.76 27.75
N THR A 3 -15.05 -5.91 27.39
CA THR A 3 -15.77 -5.00 26.48
C THR A 3 -16.45 -3.93 27.33
N PRO A 4 -16.47 -2.66 26.91
CA PRO A 4 -15.93 -2.12 25.65
C PRO A 4 -14.39 -2.02 25.64
N PHE A 5 -13.79 -2.07 24.45
CA PHE A 5 -12.37 -1.75 24.25
C PHE A 5 -12.15 -0.23 24.32
N ASP A 6 -10.94 0.22 24.64
CA ASP A 6 -10.61 1.64 24.50
C ASP A 6 -10.57 2.02 23.02
N ILE A 7 -9.94 1.18 22.20
CA ILE A 7 -9.67 1.46 20.78
C ILE A 7 -9.93 0.24 19.92
N LEU A 8 -10.75 0.41 18.88
CA LEU A 8 -10.96 -0.56 17.80
C LEU A 8 -10.15 -0.12 16.57
N ILE A 9 -9.25 -0.95 16.06
CA ILE A 9 -8.46 -0.67 14.86
C ILE A 9 -8.99 -1.57 13.75
N ILE A 10 -9.44 -0.96 12.65
CA ILE A 10 -10.01 -1.68 11.51
C ILE A 10 -8.95 -1.73 10.41
N GLY A 11 -8.28 -2.88 10.30
CA GLY A 11 -7.20 -3.17 9.36
C GLY A 11 -5.89 -3.54 10.05
N GLY A 12 -5.34 -4.71 9.72
CA GLY A 12 -4.07 -5.21 10.24
C GLY A 12 -2.86 -5.00 9.31
N GLY A 13 -2.93 -4.00 8.44
CA GLY A 13 -1.78 -3.54 7.64
C GLY A 13 -0.79 -2.67 8.45
N PRO A 14 0.28 -2.15 7.81
CA PRO A 14 1.30 -1.34 8.49
C PRO A 14 0.74 -0.15 9.29
N ALA A 15 -0.30 0.52 8.79
CA ALA A 15 -0.95 1.63 9.47
C ALA A 15 -1.62 1.20 10.79
N GLY A 16 -2.39 0.10 10.78
CA GLY A 16 -3.06 -0.41 11.97
C GLY A 16 -2.08 -0.99 12.99
N LEU A 17 -1.07 -1.73 12.52
CA LEU A 17 -0.01 -2.30 13.36
C LEU A 17 0.85 -1.21 14.03
N SER A 18 1.21 -0.16 13.31
CA SER A 18 1.93 0.99 13.87
C SER A 18 1.09 1.77 14.89
N THR A 19 -0.20 1.95 14.60
CA THR A 19 -1.17 2.56 15.53
C THR A 19 -1.21 1.77 16.84
N ALA A 20 -1.40 0.44 16.76
CA ALA A 20 -1.40 -0.43 17.92
C ALA A 20 -0.05 -0.42 18.67
N SER A 21 1.07 -0.37 17.94
CA SER A 21 2.42 -0.33 18.53
C SER A 21 2.66 0.88 19.42
N SER A 22 2.02 2.01 19.09
CA SER A 22 2.08 3.23 19.90
C SER A 22 1.13 3.16 21.09
N ILE A 23 -0.11 2.71 20.86
CA ILE A 23 -1.18 2.64 21.87
C ILE A 23 -0.87 1.62 22.97
N VAL A 24 -0.31 0.46 22.61
CA VAL A 24 -0.01 -0.62 23.57
C VAL A 24 0.98 -0.18 24.65
N ARG A 25 1.83 0.81 24.36
CA ARG A 25 2.78 1.38 25.33
C ARG A 25 2.11 2.09 26.49
N GLN A 26 0.83 2.47 26.34
CA GLN A 26 0.00 3.10 27.36
C GLN A 26 -1.03 2.12 27.95
N SER A 27 -0.93 0.82 27.65
CA SER A 27 -1.78 -0.26 28.19
C SER A 27 -3.28 -0.11 27.89
N HIS A 28 -3.65 0.58 26.82
CA HIS A 28 -5.05 0.66 26.38
C HIS A 28 -5.53 -0.70 25.83
N PRO A 29 -6.65 -1.26 26.31
CA PRO A 29 -7.31 -2.41 25.70
C PRO A 29 -7.68 -2.10 24.25
N THR A 30 -7.05 -2.82 23.32
CA THR A 30 -7.14 -2.57 21.88
C THR A 30 -7.52 -3.84 21.15
N LEU A 31 -8.46 -3.73 20.22
CA LEU A 31 -8.81 -4.81 19.29
C LEU A 31 -8.45 -4.41 17.87
N ILE A 32 -7.64 -5.23 17.20
CA ILE A 32 -7.36 -5.11 15.76
C ILE A 32 -8.25 -6.10 15.02
N ILE A 33 -9.10 -5.60 14.14
CA ILE A 33 -9.99 -6.41 13.30
C ILE A 33 -9.46 -6.36 11.87
N ASP A 34 -9.04 -7.49 11.33
CA ASP A 34 -8.31 -7.57 10.06
C ASP A 34 -8.98 -8.53 9.07
N SER A 35 -9.27 -8.06 7.86
CA SER A 35 -9.89 -8.88 6.82
C SER A 35 -8.92 -9.83 6.11
N GLY A 36 -7.61 -9.64 6.31
CA GLY A 36 -6.57 -10.37 5.58
C GLY A 36 -6.41 -9.96 4.11
N LYS A 37 -7.09 -8.88 3.67
CA LYS A 37 -7.00 -8.34 2.30
C LYS A 37 -6.04 -7.15 2.30
N TYR A 38 -4.84 -7.32 1.72
CA TYR A 38 -3.81 -6.28 1.71
C TYR A 38 -3.49 -5.82 0.29
N CYS A 39 -3.21 -4.53 0.09
CA CYS A 39 -2.91 -3.95 -1.23
C CYS A 39 -1.59 -4.47 -1.86
N ASN A 40 -0.72 -5.10 -1.06
CA ASN A 40 0.58 -5.60 -1.47
C ASN A 40 0.80 -7.09 -1.14
N ASP A 41 -0.26 -7.86 -0.93
CA ASP A 41 -0.17 -9.30 -0.69
C ASP A 41 0.44 -9.97 -1.93
N ASN A 42 1.53 -10.74 -1.75
CA ASN A 42 2.40 -11.30 -2.81
C ASN A 42 3.49 -10.38 -3.39
N ARG A 43 3.91 -9.32 -2.67
CA ARG A 43 5.02 -8.47 -3.10
C ARG A 43 6.17 -8.47 -2.08
N TYR A 44 7.38 -8.32 -2.60
CA TYR A 44 8.54 -7.93 -1.79
C TYR A 44 8.42 -6.44 -1.44
N MET A 45 8.77 -6.09 -0.21
CA MET A 45 8.80 -4.73 0.29
C MET A 45 10.16 -4.11 -0.01
N HIS A 46 10.14 -2.84 -0.39
CA HIS A 46 11.32 -1.98 -0.45
C HIS A 46 10.98 -0.69 0.31
N THR A 47 11.96 0.19 0.51
CA THR A 47 11.80 1.49 1.21
C THR A 47 11.49 1.43 2.70
N ILE A 48 11.37 0.23 3.27
CA ILE A 48 11.24 0.02 4.72
C ILE A 48 12.59 -0.47 5.25
N PRO A 49 13.31 0.33 6.05
CA PRO A 49 14.56 -0.09 6.66
C PRO A 49 14.40 -1.43 7.38
N THR A 50 15.43 -2.26 7.33
CA THR A 50 15.48 -3.65 7.86
C THR A 50 14.56 -4.68 7.19
N TRP A 51 13.66 -4.25 6.30
CA TRP A 51 12.70 -5.11 5.60
C TRP A 51 12.84 -5.05 4.08
N ASP A 52 13.98 -4.56 3.59
CA ASP A 52 14.28 -4.50 2.17
C ASP A 52 14.32 -5.91 1.56
N HIS A 53 13.62 -6.07 0.45
CA HIS A 53 13.49 -7.33 -0.29
C HIS A 53 12.86 -8.50 0.51
N ALA A 54 12.02 -8.18 1.51
CA ALA A 54 11.29 -9.19 2.29
C ALA A 54 9.81 -9.28 1.86
N PRO A 55 9.17 -10.46 1.91
CA PRO A 55 7.73 -10.59 1.64
C PRO A 55 6.90 -9.72 2.58
N ALA A 56 5.88 -9.03 2.04
CA ALA A 56 5.01 -8.17 2.84
C ALA A 56 4.26 -8.92 3.95
N GLY A 57 3.95 -10.20 3.74
CA GLY A 57 3.35 -11.07 4.74
C GLY A 57 4.26 -11.28 5.95
N ASP A 58 5.56 -11.46 5.73
CA ASP A 58 6.54 -11.68 6.79
C ASP A 58 6.69 -10.46 7.68
N PHE A 59 6.68 -9.26 7.08
CA PHE A 59 6.64 -8.00 7.83
C PHE A 59 5.43 -7.94 8.78
N ARG A 60 4.23 -8.22 8.26
CA ARG A 60 3.00 -8.18 9.07
C ARG A 60 3.02 -9.26 10.15
N ALA A 61 3.50 -10.47 9.85
CA ALA A 61 3.60 -11.55 10.82
C ALA A 61 4.57 -11.19 11.97
N ALA A 62 5.74 -10.63 11.64
CA ALA A 62 6.70 -10.18 12.65
C ALA A 62 6.14 -9.03 13.50
N ALA A 63 5.51 -8.03 12.86
CA ALA A 63 4.89 -6.92 13.58
C ALA A 63 3.71 -7.36 14.46
N ARG A 64 2.93 -8.38 14.06
CA ARG A 64 1.91 -9.00 14.93
C ARG A 64 2.55 -9.69 16.14
N LYS A 65 3.68 -10.37 15.94
CA LYS A 65 4.42 -11.09 17.00
C LYS A 65 4.98 -10.17 18.09
N ASP A 66 5.30 -8.91 17.76
CA ASP A 66 5.72 -7.93 18.77
C ASP A 66 4.69 -7.76 19.90
N PHE A 67 3.41 -8.04 19.61
CA PHE A 67 2.32 -7.97 20.58
C PHE A 67 2.27 -9.12 21.58
N ASP A 68 3.00 -10.22 21.37
CA ASP A 68 3.10 -11.33 22.33
C ASP A 68 3.68 -10.88 23.69
N ARG A 69 4.36 -9.74 23.71
CA ARG A 69 4.93 -9.11 24.91
C ARG A 69 3.91 -8.30 25.71
N TYR A 70 2.71 -8.08 25.18
CA TYR A 70 1.68 -7.22 25.76
C TYR A 70 0.35 -7.97 25.87
N ASN A 71 -0.37 -7.78 26.98
CA ASN A 71 -1.63 -8.47 27.24
C ASN A 71 -2.88 -7.61 26.92
N THR A 72 -2.70 -6.41 26.37
CA THR A 72 -3.78 -5.44 26.11
C THR A 72 -4.17 -5.32 24.63
N VAL A 73 -3.56 -6.10 23.73
CA VAL A 73 -3.90 -6.10 22.30
C VAL A 73 -4.47 -7.46 21.91
N GLN A 74 -5.59 -7.45 21.22
CA GLN A 74 -6.22 -8.64 20.65
C GLN A 74 -6.37 -8.48 19.13
N PHE A 75 -6.43 -9.62 18.45
CA PHE A 75 -6.62 -9.71 17.01
C PHE A 75 -7.87 -10.54 16.71
N GLU A 76 -8.65 -10.07 15.74
CA GLU A 76 -9.78 -10.79 15.16
C GLU A 76 -9.66 -10.77 13.65
N ASP A 77 -9.44 -11.93 13.04
CA ASP A 77 -9.31 -12.05 11.58
C ASP A 77 -10.72 -12.11 10.95
N ARG A 78 -11.32 -10.94 10.75
CA ARG A 78 -12.70 -10.75 10.26
C ARG A 78 -12.81 -9.53 9.36
N GLU A 79 -13.77 -9.58 8.45
CA GLU A 79 -14.14 -8.44 7.63
C GLU A 79 -15.23 -7.60 8.34
N VAL A 80 -14.97 -6.29 8.46
CA VAL A 80 -15.92 -5.33 9.01
C VAL A 80 -16.88 -4.86 7.93
N SER A 81 -18.18 -4.84 8.23
CA SER A 81 -19.22 -4.35 7.33
C SER A 81 -19.66 -2.93 7.67
N THR A 82 -19.79 -2.61 8.96
CA THR A 82 -20.30 -1.30 9.40
C THR A 82 -19.66 -0.83 10.70
N VAL A 83 -19.58 0.49 10.84
CA VAL A 83 -19.22 1.17 12.10
C VAL A 83 -20.26 2.23 12.35
N LYS A 84 -20.85 2.27 13.55
CA LYS A 84 -21.80 3.31 13.94
C LYS A 84 -21.53 3.81 15.35
N LYS A 85 -21.83 5.09 15.59
CA LYS A 85 -21.91 5.63 16.94
C LYS A 85 -23.23 5.19 17.57
N ILE A 86 -23.19 4.72 18.81
CA ILE A 86 -24.37 4.27 19.56
C ILE A 86 -24.77 5.27 20.65
N GLU A 87 -25.96 5.11 21.24
CA GLU A 87 -26.54 6.06 22.20
C GLU A 87 -25.66 6.28 23.44
N SER A 88 -24.89 5.28 23.85
CA SER A 88 -23.91 5.39 24.94
C SER A 88 -22.74 6.34 24.64
N GLY A 89 -22.61 6.83 23.41
CA GLY A 89 -21.52 7.68 22.92
C GLY A 89 -20.31 6.90 22.41
N SER A 90 -20.27 5.57 22.61
CA SER A 90 -19.24 4.67 22.07
C SER A 90 -19.52 4.30 20.61
N PHE A 91 -18.63 3.50 20.02
CA PHE A 91 -18.75 2.97 18.67
C PHE A 91 -19.01 1.48 18.70
N GLN A 92 -19.87 1.02 17.79
CA GLN A 92 -20.15 -0.38 17.53
C GLN A 92 -19.64 -0.73 16.14
N VAL A 93 -18.80 -1.78 16.06
CA VAL A 93 -18.26 -2.35 14.83
C VAL A 93 -18.95 -3.68 14.59
N THR A 94 -19.59 -3.83 13.42
CA THR A 94 -20.24 -5.07 13.00
C THR A 94 -19.41 -5.74 11.92
N CYS A 95 -19.12 -7.02 12.11
CA CYS A 95 -18.46 -7.86 11.11
C CYS A 95 -19.47 -8.42 10.10
N THR A 96 -19.00 -8.85 8.93
CA THR A 96 -19.85 -9.45 7.88
C THR A 96 -20.59 -10.70 8.33
N ASN A 97 -20.06 -11.43 9.31
CA ASN A 97 -20.69 -12.60 9.92
C ASN A 97 -21.66 -12.25 11.08
N GLY A 98 -21.94 -10.96 11.31
CA GLY A 98 -22.83 -10.50 12.36
C GLY A 98 -22.21 -10.37 13.75
N MET A 99 -20.92 -10.69 13.94
CA MET A 99 -20.24 -10.42 15.21
C MET A 99 -20.10 -8.93 15.48
N ILE A 100 -20.21 -8.55 16.75
CA ILE A 100 -20.24 -7.15 17.17
C ILE A 100 -19.16 -6.91 18.21
N PHE A 101 -18.44 -5.81 18.04
CA PHE A 101 -17.48 -5.30 19.01
C PHE A 101 -17.79 -3.85 19.34
N GLU A 102 -17.52 -3.44 20.58
CA GLU A 102 -17.75 -2.08 21.04
C GLU A 102 -16.47 -1.46 21.58
N GLY A 103 -16.30 -0.16 21.35
CA GLY A 103 -15.17 0.58 21.88
C GLY A 103 -15.36 2.09 21.90
N HIS A 104 -14.55 2.77 22.72
CA HIS A 104 -14.68 4.20 22.95
C HIS A 104 -14.19 5.04 21.77
N LYS A 105 -13.19 4.54 21.04
CA LYS A 105 -12.63 5.13 19.83
C LYS A 105 -12.45 4.06 18.77
N PHE A 106 -12.35 4.48 17.51
CA PHE A 106 -11.93 3.59 16.43
C PHE A 106 -10.95 4.29 15.48
N VAL A 107 -10.14 3.49 14.79
CA VAL A 107 -9.21 3.92 13.76
C VAL A 107 -9.51 3.17 12.47
N LEU A 108 -9.66 3.90 11.37
CA LEU A 108 -9.76 3.33 10.03
C LEU A 108 -8.35 3.18 9.45
N ALA A 109 -7.91 1.94 9.31
CA ALA A 109 -6.64 1.55 8.71
C ALA A 109 -6.87 0.53 7.58
N THR A 110 -7.99 0.68 6.86
CA THR A 110 -8.52 -0.28 5.87
C THR A 110 -7.73 -0.31 4.56
N GLY A 111 -6.84 0.64 4.33
CA GLY A 111 -6.11 0.77 3.08
C GLY A 111 -7.00 1.23 1.92
N VAL A 112 -6.54 0.94 0.70
CA VAL A 112 -7.20 1.27 -0.57
C VAL A 112 -7.15 0.06 -1.50
N VAL A 113 -7.98 0.08 -2.53
CA VAL A 113 -7.97 -0.90 -3.63
C VAL A 113 -7.64 -0.17 -4.92
N ASP A 114 -6.73 -0.74 -5.70
CA ASP A 114 -6.39 -0.21 -7.03
C ASP A 114 -7.54 -0.46 -8.01
N VAL A 115 -8.03 0.61 -8.65
CA VAL A 115 -9.01 0.53 -9.74
C VAL A 115 -8.25 0.49 -11.06
N LEU A 116 -8.23 -0.68 -11.69
CA LEU A 116 -7.44 -0.91 -12.90
C LEU A 116 -8.18 -0.43 -14.17
N PRO A 117 -7.48 0.17 -15.14
CA PRO A 117 -8.05 0.49 -16.46
C PRO A 117 -8.62 -0.75 -17.17
N MET A 118 -9.72 -0.56 -17.89
CA MET A 118 -10.38 -1.59 -18.71
C MET A 118 -9.65 -1.78 -20.06
N ILE A 119 -8.38 -2.19 -19.99
CA ILE A 119 -7.54 -2.52 -21.14
C ILE A 119 -7.27 -4.02 -21.10
N GLU A 120 -7.51 -4.71 -22.22
CA GLU A 120 -7.23 -6.14 -22.34
C GLU A 120 -5.77 -6.43 -21.98
N GLY A 121 -5.54 -7.39 -21.07
CA GLY A 121 -4.21 -7.75 -20.57
C GLY A 121 -3.70 -6.89 -19.42
N TYR A 122 -4.40 -5.82 -19.01
CA TYR A 122 -3.89 -4.91 -17.97
C TYR A 122 -3.84 -5.58 -16.59
N ALA A 123 -4.91 -6.26 -16.19
CA ALA A 123 -5.00 -6.91 -14.88
C ALA A 123 -3.96 -8.03 -14.74
N GLU A 124 -3.71 -8.74 -15.83
CA GLU A 124 -2.70 -9.79 -15.95
C GLU A 124 -1.29 -9.20 -15.88
N CYS A 125 -1.07 -7.97 -16.33
CA CYS A 125 0.24 -7.31 -16.25
C CYS A 125 0.46 -6.54 -14.94
N TRP A 126 -0.61 -6.25 -14.18
CA TRP A 126 -0.53 -5.50 -12.94
C TRP A 126 0.39 -6.19 -11.95
N ALA A 127 1.30 -5.44 -11.33
CA ALA A 127 2.31 -5.94 -10.39
C ALA A 127 3.44 -6.81 -10.96
N MET A 128 3.34 -7.26 -12.22
CA MET A 128 4.34 -8.14 -12.84
C MET A 128 5.15 -7.42 -13.93
N GLY A 129 4.49 -6.56 -14.72
CA GLY A 129 5.14 -5.70 -15.71
C GLY A 129 4.62 -4.25 -15.70
N ILE A 130 3.48 -4.01 -15.05
CA ILE A 130 2.93 -2.68 -14.80
C ILE A 130 3.11 -2.35 -13.32
N PHE A 131 3.91 -1.32 -13.04
CA PHE A 131 4.20 -0.86 -11.69
C PHE A 131 3.59 0.52 -11.45
N HIS A 132 2.88 0.67 -10.33
CA HIS A 132 2.32 1.97 -9.92
C HIS A 132 3.35 2.88 -9.25
N CYS A 133 4.43 2.31 -8.69
CA CYS A 133 5.47 3.03 -7.96
C CYS A 133 6.85 2.48 -8.29
N LEU A 134 7.72 3.34 -8.84
CA LEU A 134 9.11 3.00 -9.21
C LEU A 134 10.11 3.14 -8.03
N TYR A 135 9.62 3.42 -6.82
CA TYR A 135 10.40 3.24 -5.59
C TYR A 135 10.17 1.86 -4.97
N CYS A 136 8.95 1.33 -5.09
CA CYS A 136 8.62 -0.02 -4.62
C CYS A 136 9.07 -1.10 -5.60
N HIS A 137 9.16 -0.78 -6.89
CA HIS A 137 9.47 -1.69 -7.98
C HIS A 137 10.43 -1.08 -8.99
N GLY A 138 10.97 -1.91 -9.87
CA GLY A 138 11.67 -1.48 -11.09
C GLY A 138 13.19 -1.43 -10.96
N TRP A 139 13.74 -1.44 -9.74
CA TRP A 139 15.17 -1.64 -9.53
C TRP A 139 15.63 -3.02 -10.02
N GLU A 140 14.78 -4.03 -9.82
CA GLU A 140 14.97 -5.41 -10.25
C GLU A 140 14.97 -5.50 -11.79
N GLU A 141 14.19 -4.63 -12.45
CA GLU A 141 13.98 -4.56 -13.89
C GLU A 141 14.86 -3.50 -14.59
N ARG A 142 15.90 -3.00 -13.92
CA ARG A 142 16.75 -1.94 -14.47
C ARG A 142 17.59 -2.43 -15.66
N ASP A 143 18.16 -1.46 -16.39
CA ASP A 143 19.00 -1.65 -17.58
C ASP A 143 18.26 -2.17 -18.83
N VAL A 144 16.94 -2.21 -18.81
CA VAL A 144 16.11 -2.53 -19.97
C VAL A 144 16.25 -1.52 -21.11
N LEU A 145 16.14 -2.01 -22.35
CA LEU A 145 16.27 -1.19 -23.55
C LEU A 145 15.19 -0.09 -23.62
N SER A 146 13.98 -0.40 -23.16
CA SER A 146 12.88 0.55 -23.13
C SER A 146 11.86 0.25 -22.04
N SER A 147 11.21 1.30 -21.55
CA SER A 147 10.05 1.24 -20.67
C SER A 147 8.89 2.08 -21.22
N GLY A 148 7.70 1.89 -20.66
CA GLY A 148 6.48 2.61 -21.02
C GLY A 148 5.85 3.32 -19.83
N ILE A 149 5.14 4.42 -20.09
CA ILE A 149 4.22 5.05 -19.15
C ILE A 149 2.86 5.12 -19.79
N LEU A 150 1.85 4.62 -19.10
CA LEU A 150 0.48 4.79 -19.50
C LEU A 150 -0.07 6.08 -18.91
N ALA A 151 -0.24 7.10 -19.76
CA ALA A 151 -0.80 8.39 -19.36
C ALA A 151 -2.32 8.33 -19.37
N GLU A 152 -2.86 7.63 -18.38
CA GLU A 152 -4.29 7.41 -18.10
C GLU A 152 -4.63 7.97 -16.71
N GLY A 153 -5.88 8.36 -16.48
CA GLY A 153 -6.33 8.86 -15.17
C GLY A 153 -5.49 10.05 -14.68
N GLU A 154 -5.01 9.99 -13.43
CA GLU A 154 -4.18 11.06 -12.85
C GLU A 154 -2.81 11.21 -13.54
N ILE A 155 -2.29 10.14 -14.16
CA ILE A 155 -1.02 10.19 -14.90
C ILE A 155 -1.20 10.94 -16.22
N ALA A 156 -2.42 11.09 -16.74
CA ALA A 156 -2.77 11.84 -17.95
C ALA A 156 -2.59 13.38 -17.83
N ASN A 157 -1.69 13.81 -16.95
CA ASN A 157 -1.25 15.18 -16.74
C ASN A 157 0.23 15.31 -17.16
N VAL A 158 0.59 16.38 -17.89
CA VAL A 158 1.95 16.59 -18.40
C VAL A 158 3.01 16.53 -17.28
N ILE A 159 2.77 17.18 -16.15
CA ILE A 159 3.74 17.26 -15.05
C ILE A 159 3.95 15.89 -14.42
N ILE A 160 2.86 15.16 -14.16
CA ILE A 160 2.91 13.84 -13.55
C ILE A 160 3.54 12.83 -14.51
N SER A 161 3.12 12.81 -15.78
CA SER A 161 3.71 11.98 -16.83
C SER A 161 5.22 12.21 -16.96
N LEU A 162 5.68 13.47 -16.99
CA LEU A 162 7.10 13.79 -17.06
C LEU A 162 7.87 13.39 -15.80
N HIS A 163 7.26 13.54 -14.62
CA HIS A 163 7.85 13.09 -13.36
C HIS A 163 8.12 11.58 -13.39
N VAL A 164 7.10 10.78 -13.72
CA VAL A 164 7.23 9.32 -13.83
C VAL A 164 8.21 8.96 -14.95
N ALA A 165 8.22 9.69 -16.07
CA ALA A 165 9.15 9.43 -17.19
C ALA A 165 10.61 9.61 -16.79
N ARG A 166 10.91 10.64 -15.99
CA ARG A 166 12.24 10.87 -15.47
C ARG A 166 12.67 9.79 -14.48
N GLN A 167 11.76 9.27 -13.68
CA GLN A 167 12.03 8.09 -12.84
C GLN A 167 12.32 6.86 -13.70
N ALA A 168 11.47 6.56 -14.70
CA ALA A 168 11.67 5.42 -15.59
C ALA A 168 12.99 5.48 -16.36
N LEU A 169 13.42 6.67 -16.80
CA LEU A 169 14.74 6.88 -17.44
C LEU A 169 15.93 6.62 -16.50
N ARG A 170 15.71 6.47 -15.20
CA ARG A 170 16.74 5.98 -14.27
C ARG A 170 17.03 4.50 -14.52
N LEU A 171 16.01 3.75 -14.91
CA LEU A 171 15.95 2.30 -15.00
C LEU A 171 16.02 1.80 -16.45
N SER A 172 15.65 2.62 -17.45
CA SER A 172 15.68 2.26 -18.87
C SER A 172 16.48 3.25 -19.72
N ARG A 173 16.89 2.82 -20.93
CA ARG A 173 17.58 3.71 -21.90
C ARG A 173 16.63 4.70 -22.56
N LYS A 174 15.37 4.30 -22.71
CA LYS A 174 14.32 5.06 -23.42
C LYS A 174 12.98 4.83 -22.73
N THR A 175 12.22 5.91 -22.55
CA THR A 175 10.85 5.83 -22.05
C THR A 175 9.87 6.38 -23.08
N THR A 176 8.81 5.61 -23.36
CA THR A 176 7.70 6.02 -24.22
C THR A 176 6.49 6.37 -23.37
N ILE A 177 5.87 7.53 -23.59
CA ILE A 177 4.60 7.91 -22.95
C ILE A 177 3.45 7.55 -23.91
N TYR A 178 2.57 6.65 -23.48
CA TYR A 178 1.37 6.20 -24.20
C TYR A 178 0.17 7.03 -23.73
N LYS A 179 -0.44 7.80 -24.65
CA LYS A 179 -1.46 8.81 -24.33
C LYS A 179 -2.92 8.37 -24.50
N LEU A 180 -3.18 7.13 -24.93
CA LEU A 180 -4.53 6.54 -25.11
C LEU A 180 -5.58 7.50 -25.72
N GLY A 181 -5.21 8.23 -26.78
CA GLY A 181 -6.13 9.15 -27.46
C GLY A 181 -6.28 10.55 -26.82
N ASN A 182 -5.66 10.81 -25.66
CA ASN A 182 -5.63 12.13 -25.04
C ASN A 182 -4.84 13.13 -25.91
N GLN A 183 -5.55 14.07 -26.54
CA GLN A 183 -4.95 15.05 -27.44
C GLN A 183 -4.21 16.19 -26.75
N GLN A 184 -4.45 16.41 -25.44
CA GLN A 184 -3.72 17.44 -24.67
C GLN A 184 -2.27 17.03 -24.37
N LEU A 185 -1.96 15.73 -24.45
CA LEU A 185 -0.59 15.23 -24.37
C LEU A 185 0.02 15.14 -25.78
N ALA A 186 0.99 16.00 -26.07
CA ALA A 186 1.82 15.86 -27.26
C ALA A 186 2.62 14.54 -27.19
N TYR A 187 2.95 13.94 -28.33
CA TYR A 187 3.87 12.79 -28.38
C TYR A 187 5.25 13.26 -27.89
N ILE A 188 5.64 12.85 -26.69
CA ILE A 188 6.94 13.21 -26.10
C ILE A 188 7.76 11.92 -25.96
N LYS A 189 8.84 11.84 -26.73
CA LYS A 189 9.83 10.77 -26.64
C LYS A 189 11.03 11.28 -25.87
N LEU A 190 11.31 10.71 -24.71
CA LEU A 190 12.48 11.06 -23.90
C LEU A 190 13.54 9.97 -24.02
N THR A 191 14.78 10.39 -24.25
CA THR A 191 15.94 9.49 -24.31
C THR A 191 17.00 10.00 -23.33
N ARG A 192 17.74 9.06 -22.74
CA ARG A 192 18.85 9.38 -21.85
C ARG A 192 20.16 9.04 -22.53
N GLU A 193 21.11 9.97 -22.55
CA GLU A 193 22.49 9.65 -22.94
C GLU A 193 23.15 8.76 -21.89
N PRO A 194 24.00 7.79 -22.31
CA PRO A 194 24.67 6.89 -21.38
C PRO A 194 25.49 7.70 -20.35
N ARG A 195 25.31 7.39 -19.06
CA ARG A 195 26.18 7.95 -18.02
C ARG A 195 27.58 7.38 -18.21
N THR A 196 28.55 8.21 -18.59
CA THR A 196 29.96 7.92 -18.35
C THR A 196 30.16 7.81 -16.84
N ALA A 197 30.44 6.60 -16.37
CA ALA A 197 30.77 6.37 -14.98
C ALA A 197 32.16 6.96 -14.70
N VAL A 198 32.22 8.20 -14.23
CA VAL A 198 33.43 8.72 -13.58
C VAL A 198 33.25 8.54 -12.07
N LEU A 199 33.49 7.31 -11.61
CA LEU A 199 33.87 7.07 -10.23
C LEU A 199 35.39 7.29 -10.15
N LYS A 200 35.80 8.53 -9.93
CA LYS A 200 37.13 8.78 -9.36
C LYS A 200 36.99 8.56 -7.85
N ARG A 201 37.75 7.57 -7.34
CA ARG A 201 37.95 7.33 -5.92
C ARG A 201 38.58 8.54 -5.25
#